data_AF-A0A960Z1P2-F1
#
_entry.id   AF-A0A960Z1P2-F1
#
_cell.length_a   1.000
_cell.length_b   1.000
_cell.length_c   1.000
_cell.angle_alpha   90.00
_cell.angle_beta   90.00
_cell.angle_gamma   90.00
#
_symmetry.space_group_name_H-M   'P 1'
#
loop_
_entity.id
_entity.type
_entity.pdbx_description
1 polymer ?
#
loop_
_entity_poly.entity_id
_entity_poly.type
_entity_poly.pdbx_seq_one_letter_code
_entity_poly.pdbx_strand_id
1 'polypeptide(L)' 'MSLWHRLFGGAATPPDAARDLSRNAPCWCGSGRKYKQCHFERDREHFTAKQNEACKGPT' A
#
# COMPACT_ATOMS: atom_id res chain seq x y z
N MET A 1 -25.67 4.25 -13.06
CA MET A 1 -24.57 4.51 -12.10
C MET A 1 -24.80 3.65 -10.88
N SER A 2 -24.23 2.44 -10.89
CA SER A 2 -24.70 1.34 -10.04
C SER A 2 -24.19 1.45 -8.61
N LEU A 3 -25.16 1.50 -7.67
CA LEU A 3 -25.02 1.64 -6.22
C LEU A 3 -24.34 0.45 -5.51
N TRP A 4 -23.75 -0.50 -6.24
CA TRP A 4 -23.19 -1.76 -5.71
C TRP A 4 -21.67 -1.77 -5.51
N HIS A 5 -20.92 -0.76 -5.97
CA HIS A 5 -19.45 -0.73 -5.84
C HIS A 5 -18.92 -0.45 -4.42
N ARG A 6 -19.80 -0.31 -3.42
CA ARG A 6 -19.43 0.11 -2.06
C ARG A 6 -19.41 -1.00 -1.00
N LEU A 7 -19.71 -2.25 -1.36
CA LEU A 7 -19.81 -3.35 -0.37
C LEU A 7 -18.63 -4.34 -0.36
N PHE A 8 -17.72 -4.31 -1.35
CA PHE A 8 -16.64 -5.31 -1.46
C PHE A 8 -15.21 -4.74 -1.65
N GLY A 9 -15.01 -3.43 -1.64
CA GLY A 9 -13.76 -2.80 -2.11
C GLY A 9 -12.74 -2.40 -1.04
N GLY A 10 -12.66 -3.11 0.09
CA GLY A 10 -11.89 -2.67 1.27
C GLY A 10 -10.59 -3.41 1.55
N ALA A 11 -10.03 -4.17 0.62
CA ALA A 11 -8.69 -4.76 0.81
C ALA A 11 -7.65 -3.68 0.51
N ALA A 12 -7.22 -2.94 1.52
CA ALA A 12 -6.26 -1.85 1.41
C ALA A 12 -4.86 -2.39 1.04
N THR A 13 -4.66 -2.69 -0.24
CA THR A 13 -3.32 -2.81 -0.83
C THR A 13 -2.67 -1.43 -0.86
N PRO A 14 -1.38 -1.31 -0.50
CA PRO A 14 -0.71 -0.03 -0.60
C PRO A 14 -0.65 0.43 -2.06
N PRO A 15 -0.97 1.70 -2.36
CA PRO A 15 -0.85 2.23 -3.71
C PRO A 15 0.63 2.25 -4.10
N ASP A 16 0.94 2.23 -5.40
CA ASP A 16 2.33 2.32 -5.87
C ASP A 16 3.00 3.62 -5.40
N ALA A 17 2.24 4.71 -5.29
CA ALA A 17 2.68 5.97 -4.69
C ALA A 17 3.14 5.85 -3.22
N ALA A 18 2.76 4.79 -2.48
CA ALA A 18 3.25 4.54 -1.14
C ALA A 18 4.73 4.08 -1.10
N ARG A 19 5.30 3.68 -2.25
CA ARG A 19 6.74 3.39 -2.39
C ARG A 19 7.59 4.64 -2.24
N ASP A 20 7.12 5.76 -2.76
CA ASP A 20 7.80 7.05 -2.73
C ASP A 20 7.28 7.99 -1.62
N LEU A 21 6.31 7.52 -0.84
CA LEU A 21 5.69 8.33 0.21
C LEU A 21 6.68 8.63 1.33
N SER A 22 6.91 9.92 1.59
CA SER A 22 7.76 10.36 2.67
C SER A 22 7.26 9.84 4.03
N ARG A 23 8.19 9.38 4.88
CA ARG A 23 7.90 8.85 6.23
C ARG A 23 7.06 9.80 7.10
N ASN A 24 7.21 11.11 6.89
CA ASN A 24 6.48 12.12 7.66
C ASN A 24 5.17 12.56 7.01
N ALA A 25 4.89 12.15 5.77
CA ALA A 25 3.64 12.47 5.07
C ALA A 25 2.43 11.80 5.75
N PRO A 26 1.21 12.33 5.55
CA PRO A 26 0.00 11.64 5.97
C PRO A 26 -0.10 10.26 5.32
N CYS A 27 -0.58 9.27 6.07
CA CYS A 27 -0.72 7.91 5.55
C CYS A 27 -1.82 7.86 4.47
N TRP A 28 -1.54 7.14 3.38
CA TRP A 28 -2.46 6.96 2.25
C TRP A 28 -3.79 6.27 2.62
N CYS A 29 -3.86 5.56 3.76
CA CYS A 29 -5.08 4.92 4.25
C CYS A 29 -6.11 5.90 4.82
N GLY A 30 -5.80 7.20 4.88
CA GLY A 30 -6.72 8.22 5.38
C GLY A 30 -6.85 8.27 6.91
N SER A 31 -5.99 7.58 7.67
CA SER A 31 -6.07 7.55 9.14
C SER A 31 -5.65 8.85 9.85
N GLY A 32 -5.17 9.86 9.12
CA GLY A 32 -4.66 11.12 9.68
C GLY A 32 -3.32 10.98 10.43
N ARG A 33 -2.75 9.77 10.53
CA ARG A 33 -1.45 9.51 11.15
C ARG A 33 -0.32 9.67 10.13
N LYS A 34 0.89 9.97 10.63
CA LYS A 34 2.12 9.95 9.80
C LYS A 34 2.35 8.55 9.24
N TYR A 35 2.75 8.45 7.98
CA TYR A 35 2.97 7.19 7.27
C TYR A 35 3.88 6.23 8.05
N LYS A 36 4.99 6.74 8.60
CA LYS A 36 5.94 5.97 9.44
C LYS A 36 5.33 5.33 10.69
N GLN A 37 4.20 5.82 11.18
CA GLN A 37 3.51 5.33 12.38
C GLN A 37 2.22 4.58 12.04
N CYS A 38 1.96 4.31 10.77
CA CYS A 38 0.74 3.67 10.32
C CYS A 38 1.07 2.46 9.45
N HIS A 39 1.18 2.62 8.13
CA HIS A 39 1.39 1.50 7.21
C HIS A 39 2.85 1.27 6.79
N PHE A 40 3.79 2.15 7.15
CA PHE A 40 5.18 2.09 6.66
C PHE A 40 5.87 0.73 6.84
N GLU A 41 5.71 0.05 7.98
CA GLU A 41 6.36 -1.24 8.21
C GLU A 41 5.77 -2.33 7.30
N ARG A 42 4.44 -2.44 7.29
CA ARG A 42 3.71 -3.41 6.47
C ARG A 42 3.91 -3.17 4.98
N ASP A 43 3.95 -1.92 4.55
CA ASP A 43 4.16 -1.54 3.15
C ASP A 43 5.60 -1.83 2.73
N ARG A 44 6.58 -1.55 3.60
CA ARG A 44 7.98 -1.89 3.34
C ARG A 44 8.16 -3.39 3.12
N GLU A 45 7.51 -4.22 3.94
CA GLU A 45 7.50 -5.68 3.76
C GLU A 45 6.84 -6.08 2.44
N HIS A 46 5.68 -5.48 2.11
CA HIS A 46 4.95 -5.74 0.87
C HIS A 46 5.79 -5.41 -0.38
N PHE A 47 6.43 -4.24 -0.40
CA PHE A 47 7.29 -3.83 -1.52
C PHE A 47 8.58 -4.63 -1.59
N THR A 48 9.14 -5.03 -0.44
CA THR A 48 10.33 -5.89 -0.42
C THR A 48 10.01 -7.29 -0.98
N ALA A 49 8.88 -7.88 -0.57
CA ALA A 49 8.42 -9.15 -1.10
C ALA A 49 8.20 -9.07 -2.62
N LYS A 50 7.50 -8.03 -3.10
CA LYS A 50 7.27 -7.77 -4.53
C LYS A 50 8.56 -7.61 -5.33
N GLN A 51 9.57 -6.92 -4.79
CA GLN A 51 10.85 -6.77 -5.47
C GLN A 51 11.60 -8.10 -5.61
N ASN A 52 11.52 -8.97 -4.60
CA ASN A 52 12.12 -10.30 -4.67
C ASN A 52 11.37 -11.25 -5.61
N GLU A 53 10.04 -11.11 -5.71
CA GLU A 53 9.24 -11.83 -6.71
C GLU A 53 9.61 -11.45 -8.14
N ALA A 54 9.89 -10.17 -8.41
CA ALA A 54 10.30 -9.69 -9.73
C ALA A 54 11.65 -10.27 -10.22
N CYS A 55 12.53 -10.68 -9.30
CA CYS A 55 13.80 -11.32 -9.62
C CYS A 55 13.68 -12.82 -9.95
N LYS A 56 12.51 -13.45 -9.72
CA LYS A 56 12.22 -14.79 -10.23
C LYS A 56 11.59 -14.62 -11.62
N GLY A 57 12.45 -14.47 -12.63
CA GLY A 57 12.01 -14.49 -14.03
C GLY A 57 11.19 -15.75 -14.36
N PRO A 58 10.37 -15.72 -15.44
CA PRO A 58 9.63 -16.91 -15.85
C PRO A 58 10.63 -18.03 -16.17
N THR A 59 10.44 -19.18 -15.53
CA THR A 59 11.17 -20.42 -15.83
C THR A 59 11.11 -20.75 -17.32
#